data_AF-A0AAU3M768-F1
#
_entry.id   AF-A0AAU3M768-F1
#
_cell.length_a   1.000
_cell.length_b   1.000
_cell.length_c   1.000
_cell.angle_alpha   90.00
_cell.angle_beta   90.00
_cell.angle_gamma   90.00
#
_symmetry.space_group_name_H-M   'P 1'
#
loop_
_entity.id
_entity.type
_entity.pdbx_description
1 polymer ?
#
loop_
_entity_poly.entity_id
_entity_poly.type
_entity_poly.pdbx_seq_one_letter_code
_entity_poly.pdbx_strand_id
1 'polypeptide(L)'
;MVDQQWNDIRRRVAALGTQPGSGTVFGSPGHGWILEDPLTDEELAELEAQVGVRLPGDYRDFLTCVGAGGAGPAYGLFPVHRVQGRWRWEGDGADLADLSMLARPFPDHGPDLESLDALLAERPEEEDFDEIEDFDDAIEAWDERWGALMFAPERTAGAIVISHLGCAQREWLIISGTHRGTIWSDCRADDADLAPLLADGKPVTFTHWYTGWLEKAELIAHHPPART
;
A
#
# COMPACT_ATOMS: atom_id res chain seq x y z
N MET A 1 8.07 -23.49 -10.67
CA MET A 1 6.72 -23.35 -11.27
C MET A 1 6.03 -22.03 -10.88
N VAL A 2 6.71 -21.09 -10.20
CA VAL A 2 6.16 -19.75 -9.87
C VAL A 2 6.20 -18.83 -11.10
N ASP A 3 7.23 -18.94 -11.94
CA ASP A 3 7.38 -18.17 -13.19
C ASP A 3 6.16 -18.27 -14.13
N GLN A 4 5.47 -19.42 -14.16
CA GLN A 4 4.31 -19.62 -15.04
C GLN A 4 3.09 -18.77 -14.63
N GLN A 5 2.98 -18.39 -13.37
CA GLN A 5 1.83 -17.62 -12.87
C GLN A 5 1.88 -16.16 -13.33
N TRP A 6 3.07 -15.55 -13.30
CA TRP A 6 3.24 -14.13 -13.64
C TRP A 6 3.34 -13.87 -15.14
N ASN A 7 3.84 -14.82 -15.92
CA ASN A 7 4.08 -14.67 -17.36
C ASN A 7 2.84 -14.31 -18.19
N ASP A 8 1.64 -14.69 -17.74
CA ASP A 8 0.40 -14.38 -18.46
C ASP A 8 -0.33 -13.13 -17.95
N ILE A 9 0.04 -12.64 -16.77
CA ILE A 9 -0.73 -11.58 -16.09
C ILE A 9 -0.71 -10.28 -16.89
N ARG A 10 0.44 -9.87 -17.45
CA ARG A 10 0.53 -8.67 -18.29
C ARG A 10 -0.43 -8.73 -19.48
N ARG A 11 -0.49 -9.89 -20.15
CA ARG A 11 -1.40 -10.12 -21.29
C ARG A 11 -2.86 -10.08 -20.85
N ARG A 12 -3.21 -10.72 -19.73
CA ARG A 12 -4.57 -10.73 -19.17
C ARG A 12 -5.05 -9.33 -18.81
N VAL A 13 -4.23 -8.54 -18.12
CA VAL A 13 -4.53 -7.14 -17.76
C VAL A 13 -4.77 -6.29 -19.02
N ALA A 14 -3.89 -6.40 -20.02
CA ALA A 14 -4.06 -5.68 -21.28
C ALA A 14 -5.33 -6.10 -22.02
N ALA A 15 -5.62 -7.40 -22.09
CA ALA A 15 -6.83 -7.92 -22.72
C ALA A 15 -8.09 -7.43 -22.00
N LEU A 16 -8.08 -7.43 -20.67
CA LEU A 16 -9.19 -6.97 -19.83
C LEU A 16 -9.47 -5.49 -20.05
N GLY A 17 -8.43 -4.64 -20.19
CA GLY A 17 -8.60 -3.22 -20.47
C GLY A 17 -9.37 -2.91 -21.76
N THR A 18 -9.33 -3.80 -22.74
CA THR A 18 -10.07 -3.67 -24.01
C THR A 18 -11.53 -4.13 -23.93
N GLN A 19 -11.95 -4.75 -22.82
CA GLN A 19 -13.32 -5.26 -22.68
C GLN A 19 -14.33 -4.12 -22.45
N PRO A 20 -15.56 -4.20 -22.99
CA PRO A 20 -16.59 -3.17 -22.77
C PRO A 20 -16.93 -2.92 -21.29
N GLY A 21 -16.82 -3.95 -20.44
CA GLY A 21 -17.07 -3.86 -18.99
C GLY A 21 -15.87 -3.39 -18.17
N SER A 22 -14.70 -3.16 -18.77
CA SER A 22 -13.46 -2.83 -18.05
C SER A 22 -13.57 -1.55 -17.23
N GLY A 23 -14.37 -0.58 -17.69
CA GLY A 23 -14.64 0.68 -17.00
C GLY A 23 -15.57 0.58 -15.78
N THR A 24 -16.14 -0.60 -15.51
CA THR A 24 -16.99 -0.84 -14.32
C THR A 24 -16.21 -1.41 -13.14
N VAL A 25 -14.94 -1.78 -13.35
CA VAL A 25 -14.04 -2.23 -12.30
C VAL A 25 -13.65 -1.02 -11.45
N PHE A 26 -13.78 -1.14 -10.13
CA PHE A 26 -13.44 -0.06 -9.21
C PHE A 26 -11.98 0.38 -9.41
N GLY A 27 -11.78 1.70 -9.50
CA GLY A 27 -10.47 2.34 -9.71
C GLY A 27 -9.88 2.22 -11.12
N SER A 28 -10.56 1.53 -12.05
CA SER A 28 -10.11 1.40 -13.44
C SER A 28 -9.96 2.71 -14.22
N PRO A 29 -10.76 3.78 -13.96
CA PRO A 29 -10.48 5.08 -14.58
C PRO A 29 -9.16 5.70 -14.11
N GLY A 30 -8.66 5.32 -12.94
CA GLY A 30 -7.40 5.79 -12.37
C GLY A 30 -6.19 5.12 -13.03
N HIS A 31 -6.13 3.79 -13.00
CA HIS A 31 -4.98 3.07 -13.56
C HIS A 31 -5.08 2.82 -15.08
N GLY A 32 -6.26 3.00 -15.69
CA GLY A 32 -6.47 2.93 -17.14
C GLY A 32 -6.13 1.59 -17.80
N TRP A 33 -5.97 0.52 -17.01
CA TRP A 33 -5.42 -0.78 -17.45
C TRP A 33 -4.00 -0.72 -18.04
N ILE A 34 -3.25 0.34 -17.74
CA ILE A 34 -1.88 0.55 -18.22
C ILE A 34 -0.91 0.00 -17.18
N LEU A 35 -0.02 -0.89 -17.62
CA LEU A 35 1.11 -1.37 -16.82
C LEU A 35 2.38 -0.66 -17.29
N GLU A 36 3.24 -0.30 -16.34
CA GLU A 36 4.61 0.10 -16.67
C GLU A 36 5.37 -1.05 -17.32
N ASP A 37 6.46 -0.74 -18.02
CA ASP A 37 7.34 -1.78 -18.54
C ASP A 37 7.99 -2.57 -17.40
N PRO A 38 8.17 -3.90 -17.55
CA PRO A 38 8.85 -4.70 -16.54
C PRO A 38 10.32 -4.27 -16.39
N LEU A 39 10.82 -4.33 -15.17
CA LEU A 39 12.22 -4.12 -14.88
C LEU A 39 13.07 -5.27 -15.44
N THR A 40 14.27 -4.94 -15.90
CA THR A 40 15.31 -5.93 -16.14
C THR A 40 15.87 -6.47 -14.83
N ASP A 41 16.53 -7.64 -14.86
CA ASP A 41 17.22 -8.19 -13.69
C ASP A 41 18.31 -7.24 -13.16
N GLU A 42 18.96 -6.49 -14.04
CA GLU A 42 19.98 -5.49 -13.68
C GLU A 42 19.35 -4.29 -12.95
N GLU A 43 18.24 -3.76 -13.46
CA GLU A 43 17.50 -2.67 -12.81
C GLU A 43 16.95 -3.08 -11.44
N LEU A 44 16.39 -4.30 -11.34
CA LEU A 44 15.93 -4.83 -10.06
C LEU A 44 17.10 -4.97 -9.07
N ALA A 45 18.27 -5.44 -9.52
CA ALA A 45 19.45 -5.55 -8.68
C ALA A 45 19.96 -4.16 -8.23
N GLU A 46 19.95 -3.15 -9.12
CA GLU A 46 20.27 -1.77 -8.76
C GLU A 46 19.30 -1.19 -7.71
N LEU A 47 17.99 -1.42 -7.87
CA LEU A 47 16.96 -1.02 -6.93
C LEU A 47 17.22 -1.64 -5.55
N GLU A 48 17.38 -2.96 -5.48
CA GLU A 48 17.64 -3.70 -4.24
C GLU A 48 18.96 -3.26 -3.57
N ALA A 49 20.00 -2.98 -4.37
CA ALA A 49 21.25 -2.44 -3.86
C ALA A 49 21.08 -1.04 -3.27
N GLN A 50 20.25 -0.19 -3.88
CA GLN A 50 19.97 1.15 -3.37
C GLN A 50 19.24 1.12 -2.03
N VAL A 51 18.19 0.29 -1.90
CA VAL A 51 17.39 0.21 -0.67
C VAL A 51 18.00 -0.71 0.40
N GLY A 52 19.08 -1.42 0.07
CA GLY A 52 19.84 -2.25 1.00
C GLY A 52 19.14 -3.56 1.41
N VAL A 53 18.10 -3.97 0.69
CA VAL A 53 17.35 -5.19 0.98
C VAL A 53 16.80 -5.84 -0.29
N ARG A 54 16.74 -7.17 -0.29
CA ARG A 54 16.10 -7.95 -1.34
C ARG A 54 14.57 -7.88 -1.19
N LEU A 55 13.86 -7.51 -2.26
CA LEU A 55 12.40 -7.43 -2.28
C LEU A 55 11.73 -8.81 -2.17
N PRO A 56 10.47 -8.91 -1.70
CA PRO A 56 9.71 -10.16 -1.66
C PRO A 56 9.72 -10.90 -2.99
N GLY A 57 9.85 -12.24 -2.96
CA GLY A 57 10.00 -13.05 -4.18
C GLY A 57 8.88 -12.81 -5.18
N ASP A 58 7.64 -12.94 -4.70
CA ASP A 58 6.42 -12.65 -5.45
C ASP A 58 6.41 -11.24 -6.07
N TYR A 59 6.90 -10.23 -5.35
CA TYR A 59 6.94 -8.86 -5.85
C TYR A 59 8.06 -8.65 -6.87
N ARG A 60 9.21 -9.32 -6.71
CA ARG A 60 10.28 -9.34 -7.73
C ARG A 60 9.76 -9.92 -9.03
N ASP A 61 9.10 -11.08 -8.97
CA ASP A 61 8.55 -11.75 -10.15
C ASP A 61 7.53 -10.85 -10.85
N PHE A 62 6.69 -10.13 -10.10
CA PHE A 62 5.79 -9.13 -10.66
C PHE A 62 6.54 -8.00 -11.37
N LEU A 63 7.56 -7.40 -10.72
CA LEU A 63 8.33 -6.29 -11.29
C LEU A 63 9.03 -6.69 -12.59
N THR A 64 9.50 -7.93 -12.71
CA THR A 64 10.25 -8.41 -13.89
C THR A 64 9.39 -9.07 -14.97
N CYS A 65 8.22 -9.61 -14.63
CA CYS A 65 7.36 -10.31 -15.59
C CYS A 65 6.10 -9.53 -15.98
N VAL A 66 5.56 -8.70 -15.08
CA VAL A 66 4.29 -8.00 -15.29
C VAL A 66 4.49 -6.52 -15.59
N GLY A 67 5.22 -5.80 -14.75
CA GLY A 67 5.47 -4.38 -14.92
C GLY A 67 6.04 -3.74 -13.66
N ALA A 68 6.73 -2.62 -13.80
CA ALA A 68 7.25 -1.84 -12.68
C ALA A 68 6.15 -1.10 -11.85
N GLY A 69 4.88 -1.44 -12.04
CA GLY A 69 3.71 -0.81 -11.43
C GLY A 69 2.57 -0.60 -12.44
N GLY A 70 1.62 0.27 -12.12
CA GLY A 70 0.46 0.57 -12.96
C GLY A 70 -0.77 -0.25 -12.59
N ALA A 71 -1.49 -0.79 -13.57
CA ALA A 71 -2.77 -1.44 -13.37
C ALA A 71 -2.77 -2.54 -12.29
N GLY A 72 -3.76 -2.46 -11.40
CA GLY A 72 -3.86 -3.30 -10.22
C GLY A 72 -5.03 -2.91 -9.32
N PRO A 73 -5.09 -3.45 -8.10
CA PRO A 73 -6.12 -3.16 -7.12
C PRO A 73 -6.35 -1.67 -6.91
N ALA A 74 -7.62 -1.29 -6.72
CA ALA A 74 -8.06 0.10 -6.60
C ALA A 74 -7.51 0.97 -7.73
N TYR A 75 -6.73 2.01 -7.40
CA TYR A 75 -6.19 2.97 -8.38
C TYR A 75 -4.87 2.52 -9.03
N GLY A 76 -4.45 1.28 -8.79
CA GLY A 76 -3.23 0.71 -9.35
C GLY A 76 -2.06 0.72 -8.37
N LEU A 77 -1.03 -0.04 -8.73
CA LEU A 77 0.23 -0.12 -8.00
C LEU A 77 1.10 1.08 -8.32
N PHE A 78 1.76 1.59 -7.29
CA PHE A 78 2.70 2.69 -7.43
C PHE A 78 3.88 2.28 -8.31
N PRO A 79 4.11 2.97 -9.44
CA PRO A 79 5.26 2.70 -10.28
C PRO A 79 6.56 2.93 -9.52
N VAL A 80 7.52 2.04 -9.74
CA VAL A 80 8.91 2.19 -9.29
C VAL A 80 9.81 2.49 -10.48
N HIS A 81 10.42 3.67 -10.47
CA HIS A 81 11.30 4.11 -11.54
C HIS A 81 12.40 5.02 -11.04
N ARG A 82 13.36 5.29 -11.92
CA ARG A 82 14.49 6.17 -11.63
C ARG A 82 14.12 7.62 -11.90
N VAL A 83 14.22 8.45 -10.85
CA VAL A 83 14.15 9.91 -10.97
C VAL A 83 15.46 10.51 -10.51
N GLN A 84 16.09 11.31 -11.37
CA GLN A 84 17.40 11.94 -11.09
C GLN A 84 18.46 10.92 -10.62
N GLY A 85 18.44 9.72 -11.19
CA GLY A 85 19.40 8.66 -10.89
C GLY A 85 19.12 7.88 -9.60
N ARG A 86 17.98 8.10 -8.94
CA ARG A 86 17.56 7.32 -7.76
C ARG A 86 16.25 6.62 -8.01
N TRP A 87 16.16 5.37 -7.58
CA TRP A 87 14.92 4.60 -7.58
C TRP A 87 13.97 5.11 -6.50
N ARG A 88 12.69 5.23 -6.82
CA ARG A 88 11.62 5.54 -5.87
C ARG A 88 10.29 5.00 -6.37
N TRP A 89 9.39 4.72 -5.44
CA TRP A 89 7.97 4.50 -5.73
C TRP A 89 7.27 5.86 -5.83
N GLU A 90 6.38 6.02 -6.81
CA GLU A 90 5.59 7.23 -6.99
C GLU A 90 4.10 6.97 -6.83
N GLY A 91 3.45 7.77 -5.99
CA GLY A 91 2.02 7.67 -5.72
C GLY A 91 1.63 8.52 -4.51
N ASP A 92 0.33 8.70 -4.31
CA ASP A 92 -0.20 9.43 -3.15
C ASP A 92 0.13 8.69 -1.85
N GLY A 93 0.98 9.30 -1.02
CA GLY A 93 1.48 8.72 0.23
C GLY A 93 2.70 7.80 0.06
N ALA A 94 3.30 7.70 -1.13
CA ALA A 94 4.54 6.91 -1.31
C ALA A 94 5.70 7.42 -0.43
N ASP A 95 5.70 8.71 -0.11
CA ASP A 95 6.65 9.40 0.77
C ASP A 95 6.45 9.12 2.26
N LEU A 96 5.34 8.48 2.65
CA LEU A 96 5.13 7.97 4.01
C LEU A 96 6.11 6.83 4.36
N ALA A 97 6.67 6.16 3.36
CA ALA A 97 7.66 5.11 3.55
C ALA A 97 9.08 5.69 3.59
N ASP A 98 9.76 5.57 4.74
CA ASP A 98 11.18 5.88 4.82
C ASP A 98 12.01 4.75 4.19
N LEU A 99 12.41 4.95 2.93
CA LEU A 99 13.21 3.98 2.17
C LEU A 99 14.58 3.68 2.81
N SER A 100 15.10 4.56 3.69
CA SER A 100 16.35 4.29 4.42
C SER A 100 16.18 3.24 5.53
N MET A 101 14.94 2.98 5.95
CA MET A 101 14.59 1.98 6.95
C MET A 101 14.14 0.65 6.33
N LEU A 102 14.19 0.48 5.01
CA LEU A 102 13.56 -0.67 4.36
C LEU A 102 14.22 -2.02 4.70
N ALA A 103 15.50 -2.02 5.07
CA ALA A 103 16.20 -3.21 5.55
C ALA A 103 15.92 -3.55 7.03
N ARG A 104 15.32 -2.63 7.80
CA ARG A 104 14.92 -2.89 9.19
C ARG A 104 13.67 -3.77 9.19
N PRO A 105 13.51 -4.69 10.14
CA PRO A 105 12.30 -5.51 10.21
C PRO A 105 11.08 -4.63 10.51
N PHE A 106 9.98 -4.89 9.82
CA PHE A 106 8.68 -4.32 10.17
C PHE A 106 8.26 -4.77 11.57
N PRO A 107 7.73 -3.86 12.41
CA PRO A 107 7.36 -4.18 13.78
C PRO A 107 6.25 -5.24 13.84
N ASP A 108 6.37 -6.18 14.79
CA ASP A 108 5.35 -7.21 15.03
C ASP A 108 4.10 -6.66 15.75
N HIS A 109 4.21 -5.44 16.30
CA HIS A 109 3.20 -4.85 17.17
C HIS A 109 2.89 -3.40 16.81
N GLY A 110 1.69 -2.99 17.23
CA GLY A 110 1.21 -1.61 17.17
C GLY A 110 2.02 -0.64 18.04
N PRO A 111 1.53 0.60 18.24
CA PRO A 111 2.17 1.50 19.19
C PRO A 111 2.20 0.86 20.58
N ASP A 112 3.03 1.39 21.45
CA ASP A 112 2.98 1.03 22.86
C ASP A 112 1.57 1.31 23.42
N LEU A 113 0.90 0.27 23.92
CA LEU A 113 -0.51 0.37 24.33
C LEU A 113 -0.68 1.26 25.55
N GLU A 114 0.28 1.28 26.48
CA GLU A 114 0.22 2.16 27.65
C GLU A 114 0.31 3.63 27.23
N SER A 115 1.22 3.94 26.31
CA SER A 115 1.37 5.28 25.74
C SER A 115 0.13 5.70 24.94
N LEU A 116 -0.45 4.78 24.16
CA LEU A 116 -1.68 5.01 23.41
C LEU A 116 -2.87 5.28 24.34
N ASP A 117 -3.07 4.43 25.36
CA ASP A 117 -4.15 4.56 26.33
C ASP A 117 -4.02 5.87 27.12
N ALA A 118 -2.81 6.22 27.54
CA ALA A 118 -2.53 7.49 28.23
C ALA A 118 -2.85 8.69 27.34
N LEU A 119 -2.44 8.65 26.07
CA LEU A 119 -2.73 9.72 25.12
C LEU A 119 -4.23 9.87 24.85
N LEU A 120 -4.95 8.76 24.67
CA LEU A 120 -6.40 8.76 24.46
C LEU A 120 -7.15 9.31 25.68
N ALA A 121 -6.69 9.01 26.89
CA ALA A 121 -7.27 9.53 28.13
C ALA A 121 -7.08 11.05 28.31
N GLU A 122 -6.09 11.64 27.63
CA GLU A 122 -5.80 13.08 27.64
C GLU A 122 -6.43 13.83 26.44
N ARG A 123 -7.31 13.18 25.66
CA ARG A 123 -7.97 13.82 24.53
C ARG A 123 -8.87 14.97 25.02
N PRO A 124 -8.67 16.22 24.55
CA PRO A 124 -9.53 17.34 24.90
C PRO A 124 -10.97 17.11 24.42
N GLU A 125 -11.95 17.41 25.28
CA GLU A 125 -13.37 17.49 24.91
C GLU A 125 -13.79 18.96 24.87
N GLU A 126 -14.60 19.36 23.88
CA GLU A 126 -15.05 20.76 23.71
C GLU A 126 -15.76 21.29 24.97
N GLU A 127 -16.43 20.40 25.72
CA GLU A 127 -17.16 20.73 26.96
C GLU A 127 -16.24 21.14 28.13
N ASP A 128 -14.94 20.86 28.06
CA ASP A 128 -13.96 21.20 29.11
C ASP A 128 -13.43 22.63 29.01
N PHE A 129 -13.81 23.39 27.97
CA PHE A 129 -13.27 24.71 27.65
C PHE A 129 -14.37 25.79 27.61
N ASP A 130 -14.05 26.98 28.14
CA ASP A 130 -14.96 28.14 28.12
C ASP A 130 -14.91 28.89 26.78
N GLU A 131 -13.76 28.88 26.10
CA GLU A 131 -13.51 29.56 24.83
C GLU A 131 -13.09 28.55 23.75
N ILE A 132 -13.61 28.70 22.53
CA ILE A 132 -13.35 27.77 21.44
C ILE A 132 -11.87 27.79 21.00
N GLU A 133 -11.22 28.94 21.08
CA GLU A 133 -9.81 29.08 20.74
C GLU A 133 -8.90 28.25 21.67
N ASP A 134 -9.25 28.14 22.97
CA ASP A 134 -8.47 27.32 23.92
C ASP A 134 -8.64 25.81 23.63
N PHE A 135 -9.84 25.40 23.19
CA PHE A 135 -10.10 24.02 22.73
C PHE A 135 -9.33 23.71 21.45
N ASP A 136 -9.36 24.62 20.46
CA ASP A 136 -8.63 24.48 19.19
C ASP A 136 -7.11 24.31 19.43
N ASP A 137 -6.52 25.14 20.31
CA ASP A 137 -5.11 25.02 20.67
C ASP A 137 -4.80 23.68 21.37
N ALA A 138 -5.70 23.23 22.26
CA ALA A 138 -5.52 21.98 22.99
C ALA A 138 -5.64 20.75 22.08
N ILE A 139 -6.62 20.73 21.17
CA ILE A 139 -6.82 19.62 20.24
C ILE A 139 -5.70 19.56 19.20
N GLU A 140 -5.19 20.70 18.73
CA GLU A 140 -4.03 20.74 17.83
C GLU A 140 -2.77 20.16 18.51
N ALA A 141 -2.50 20.53 19.76
CA ALA A 141 -1.38 19.98 20.53
C ALA A 141 -1.55 18.48 20.82
N TRP A 142 -2.79 18.01 20.99
CA TRP A 142 -3.07 16.59 21.13
C TRP A 142 -2.85 15.84 19.80
N ASP A 143 -3.33 16.39 18.68
CA ASP A 143 -3.17 15.83 17.33
C ASP A 143 -1.69 15.73 16.93
N GLU A 144 -0.83 16.69 17.31
CA GLU A 144 0.61 16.60 17.08
C GLU A 144 1.22 15.39 17.81
N ARG A 145 0.84 15.17 19.08
CA ARG A 145 1.31 14.01 19.87
C ARG A 145 0.77 12.69 19.30
N TRP A 146 -0.49 12.67 18.89
CA TRP A 146 -1.10 11.53 18.19
C TRP A 146 -0.37 11.22 16.89
N GLY A 147 -0.10 12.24 16.08
CA GLY A 147 0.69 12.14 14.86
C GLY A 147 2.07 11.55 15.11
N ALA A 148 2.78 12.07 16.11
CA ALA A 148 4.10 11.60 16.49
C ALA A 148 4.11 10.13 16.95
N LEU A 149 3.05 9.65 17.62
CA LEU A 149 2.94 8.25 18.05
C LEU A 149 2.55 7.31 16.90
N MET A 150 1.50 7.68 16.15
CA MET A 150 0.88 6.81 15.15
C MET A 150 1.61 6.80 13.80
N PHE A 151 2.29 7.89 13.46
CA PHE A 151 2.98 8.09 12.18
C PHE A 151 4.51 8.22 12.33
N ALA A 152 5.08 7.86 13.49
CA ALA A 152 6.52 7.71 13.63
C ALA A 152 7.08 6.79 12.51
N PRO A 153 8.19 7.14 11.84
CA PRO A 153 8.77 6.33 10.75
C PRO A 153 9.05 4.88 11.14
N GLU A 154 9.38 4.63 12.41
CA GLU A 154 9.63 3.30 12.96
C GLU A 154 8.39 2.38 12.91
N ARG A 155 7.18 2.95 12.89
CA ARG A 155 5.90 2.22 12.77
C ARG A 155 5.78 1.49 11.44
N THR A 156 6.44 2.00 10.40
CA THR A 156 6.37 1.49 9.02
C THR A 156 7.75 1.13 8.47
N ALA A 157 8.76 1.02 9.33
CA ALA A 157 10.07 0.51 8.95
C ALA A 157 9.93 -0.84 8.22
N GLY A 158 10.74 -1.08 7.19
CA GLY A 158 10.65 -2.34 6.45
C GLY A 158 9.41 -2.52 5.57
N ALA A 159 8.62 -1.47 5.32
CA ALA A 159 7.46 -1.51 4.43
C ALA A 159 7.49 -0.38 3.39
N ILE A 160 6.78 -0.59 2.28
CA ILE A 160 6.51 0.45 1.28
C ILE A 160 5.00 0.60 1.09
N VAL A 161 4.55 1.81 0.75
CA VAL A 161 3.21 2.00 0.22
C VAL A 161 3.19 1.51 -1.22
N ILE A 162 2.23 0.64 -1.55
CA ILE A 162 2.14 0.02 -2.87
C ILE A 162 0.90 0.43 -3.66
N SER A 163 -0.14 0.93 -3.00
CA SER A 163 -1.38 1.41 -3.62
C SER A 163 -2.12 2.39 -2.70
N HIS A 164 -2.94 3.27 -3.28
CA HIS A 164 -3.93 4.06 -2.55
C HIS A 164 -5.35 3.59 -2.88
N LEU A 165 -6.21 3.62 -1.88
CA LEU A 165 -7.64 3.29 -2.01
C LEU A 165 -8.51 4.54 -2.18
N GLY A 166 -7.90 5.74 -2.14
CA GLY A 166 -8.61 7.02 -1.97
C GLY A 166 -8.80 7.35 -0.49
N CYS A 167 -9.38 8.51 -0.18
CA CYS A 167 -9.68 8.95 1.20
C CYS A 167 -8.53 8.78 2.21
N ALA A 168 -7.28 9.00 1.78
CA ALA A 168 -6.08 8.78 2.59
C ALA A 168 -5.90 7.34 3.14
N GLN A 169 -6.57 6.34 2.56
CA GLN A 169 -6.34 4.92 2.85
C GLN A 169 -5.30 4.35 1.87
N ARG A 170 -4.38 3.55 2.41
CA ARG A 170 -3.27 2.97 1.64
C ARG A 170 -3.11 1.50 1.92
N GLU A 171 -2.55 0.79 0.94
CA GLU A 171 -2.07 -0.57 1.13
C GLU A 171 -0.55 -0.58 1.13
N TRP A 172 0.02 -1.32 2.08
CA TRP A 172 1.45 -1.44 2.31
C TRP A 172 1.91 -2.86 1.98
N LEU A 173 3.06 -2.96 1.31
CA LEU A 173 3.78 -4.23 1.14
C LEU A 173 4.91 -4.31 2.16
N ILE A 174 4.91 -5.37 2.96
CA ILE A 174 6.00 -5.62 3.92
C ILE A 174 7.20 -6.23 3.22
N ILE A 175 8.35 -5.58 3.32
CA ILE A 175 9.61 -5.95 2.65
C ILE A 175 10.54 -6.73 3.59
N SER A 176 10.53 -6.40 4.88
CA SER A 176 11.46 -6.92 5.89
C SER A 176 10.74 -7.33 7.17
N GLY A 177 11.25 -8.36 7.86
CA GLY A 177 10.66 -8.87 9.11
C GLY A 177 9.84 -10.14 8.94
N THR A 178 9.11 -10.51 9.98
CA THR A 178 8.28 -11.74 10.07
C THR A 178 7.09 -11.73 9.11
N HIS A 179 6.55 -10.55 8.82
CA HIS A 179 5.39 -10.33 7.94
C HIS A 179 5.75 -10.15 6.45
N ARG A 180 7.02 -10.38 6.10
CA ARG A 180 7.55 -10.16 4.75
C ARG A 180 6.71 -10.80 3.64
N GLY A 181 6.39 -10.00 2.61
CA GLY A 181 5.63 -10.41 1.43
C GLY A 181 4.11 -10.36 1.61
N THR A 182 3.62 -9.87 2.75
CA THR A 182 2.19 -9.70 3.02
C THR A 182 1.73 -8.27 2.79
N ILE A 183 0.42 -8.11 2.54
CA ILE A 183 -0.23 -6.81 2.35
C ILE A 183 -0.94 -6.38 3.62
N TRP A 184 -0.77 -5.11 3.97
CA TRP A 184 -1.38 -4.48 5.14
C TRP A 184 -2.22 -3.28 4.70
N SER A 185 -3.35 -3.08 5.37
CA SER A 185 -4.19 -1.90 5.20
C SER A 185 -3.81 -0.86 6.24
N ASP A 186 -3.66 0.38 5.80
CA ASP A 186 -3.39 1.52 6.66
C ASP A 186 -4.65 2.36 6.82
N CYS A 187 -5.27 2.20 7.98
CA CYS A 187 -6.49 2.88 8.39
C CYS A 187 -6.23 3.95 9.45
N ARG A 188 -4.97 4.43 9.59
CA ARG A 188 -4.61 5.42 10.62
C ARG A 188 -5.28 6.78 10.42
N ALA A 189 -5.70 7.07 9.19
CA ALA A 189 -6.53 8.24 8.89
C ALA A 189 -7.97 8.13 9.45
N ASP A 190 -8.41 6.92 9.78
CA ASP A 190 -9.74 6.59 10.33
C ASP A 190 -9.63 6.12 11.81
N ASP A 191 -8.64 6.62 12.55
CA ASP A 191 -8.36 6.30 13.97
C ASP A 191 -8.11 4.80 14.27
N ALA A 192 -7.71 4.01 13.26
CA ALA A 192 -7.39 2.59 13.40
C ALA A 192 -5.93 2.30 13.02
N ASP A 193 -5.27 1.35 13.70
CA ASP A 193 -3.88 1.02 13.37
C ASP A 193 -3.74 0.25 12.05
N LEU A 194 -2.51 0.10 11.54
CA LEU A 194 -2.23 -0.78 10.42
C LEU A 194 -2.60 -2.22 10.78
N ALA A 195 -3.26 -2.91 9.86
CA ALA A 195 -3.64 -4.30 10.04
C ALA A 195 -3.30 -5.15 8.82
N PRO A 196 -2.91 -6.43 9.00
CA PRO A 196 -2.72 -7.32 7.86
C PRO A 196 -4.05 -7.53 7.15
N LEU A 197 -4.04 -7.50 5.82
CA LEU A 197 -5.18 -8.01 5.06
C LEU A 197 -5.28 -9.52 5.29
N LEU A 198 -6.48 -9.98 5.61
CA LEU A 198 -6.76 -11.39 5.89
C LEU A 198 -7.68 -11.98 4.84
N ALA A 199 -7.34 -13.19 4.39
CA ALA A 199 -8.23 -14.07 3.64
C ALA A 199 -8.31 -15.41 4.38
N ASP A 200 -9.53 -15.83 4.73
CA ASP A 200 -9.79 -17.03 5.54
C ASP A 200 -8.95 -17.07 6.83
N GLY A 201 -8.81 -15.91 7.47
CA GLY A 201 -8.05 -15.75 8.72
C GLY A 201 -6.52 -15.80 8.58
N LYS A 202 -5.98 -15.77 7.35
CA LYS A 202 -4.53 -15.78 7.09
C LYS A 202 -4.07 -14.51 6.39
N PRO A 203 -2.85 -14.01 6.69
CA PRO A 203 -2.27 -12.88 5.98
C PRO A 203 -2.25 -13.09 4.47
N VAL A 204 -2.72 -12.09 3.73
CA VAL A 204 -2.73 -12.07 2.28
C VAL A 204 -1.33 -11.76 1.76
N THR A 205 -0.82 -12.61 0.87
CA THR A 205 0.45 -12.38 0.17
C THR A 205 0.27 -11.42 -1.01
N PHE A 206 1.36 -10.78 -1.46
CA PHE A 206 1.33 -9.94 -2.66
C PHE A 206 0.69 -10.64 -3.87
N THR A 207 1.08 -11.90 -4.13
CA THR A 207 0.49 -12.70 -5.21
C THR A 207 -1.02 -12.82 -5.05
N HIS A 208 -1.49 -13.24 -3.88
CA HIS A 208 -2.93 -13.45 -3.66
C HIS A 208 -3.72 -12.14 -3.76
N TRP A 209 -3.18 -11.04 -3.25
CA TRP A 209 -3.79 -9.71 -3.37
C TRP A 209 -3.94 -9.29 -4.84
N TYR A 210 -2.88 -9.39 -5.63
CA TYR A 210 -2.92 -8.98 -7.04
C TYR A 210 -3.80 -9.90 -7.89
N THR A 211 -3.62 -11.22 -7.80
CA THR A 211 -4.39 -12.16 -8.63
C THR A 211 -5.85 -12.21 -8.21
N GLY A 212 -6.15 -12.08 -6.92
CA GLY A 212 -7.51 -12.01 -6.41
C GLY A 212 -8.26 -10.78 -6.92
N TRP A 213 -7.58 -9.64 -7.10
CA TRP A 213 -8.16 -8.50 -7.82
C TRP A 213 -8.40 -8.80 -9.28
N LEU A 214 -7.40 -9.34 -9.99
CA LEU A 214 -7.50 -9.61 -11.43
C LEU A 214 -8.68 -10.55 -11.73
N GLU A 215 -8.83 -11.63 -10.96
CA GLU A 215 -9.94 -12.58 -11.09
C GLU A 215 -11.30 -11.91 -10.84
N LYS A 216 -11.42 -11.09 -9.79
CA LYS A 216 -12.66 -10.31 -9.54
C LYS A 216 -12.95 -9.34 -10.68
N ALA A 217 -11.93 -8.69 -11.21
CA ALA A 217 -12.06 -7.74 -12.30
C ALA A 217 -12.47 -8.42 -13.61
N GLU A 218 -11.94 -9.60 -13.91
CA GLU A 218 -12.38 -10.45 -15.02
C GLU A 218 -13.87 -10.80 -14.89
N LEU A 219 -14.32 -11.20 -13.69
CA LEU A 219 -15.74 -11.49 -13.42
C LEU A 219 -16.63 -10.27 -13.68
N ILE A 220 -16.24 -9.11 -13.15
CA ILE A 220 -16.99 -7.84 -13.30
C ILE A 220 -17.04 -7.41 -14.77
N ALA A 221 -15.92 -7.42 -15.48
CA ALA A 221 -15.88 -6.97 -16.86
C ALA A 221 -16.68 -7.89 -17.81
N HIS A 222 -16.77 -9.18 -17.50
CA HIS A 222 -17.59 -10.13 -18.26
C HIS A 222 -19.08 -10.07 -17.89
N HIS A 223 -19.41 -9.65 -16.67
CA HIS A 223 -20.78 -9.54 -16.17
C HIS A 223 -20.99 -8.19 -15.47
N PRO A 224 -20.96 -7.08 -16.22
CA PRO A 224 -21.05 -5.75 -15.62
C PRO A 224 -22.39 -5.60 -14.89
N PRO A 225 -22.40 -5.01 -13.68
CA PRO A 225 -23.64 -4.76 -12.95
C PRO A 225 -24.56 -3.87 -13.80
N ALA A 226 -25.87 -4.10 -13.70
CA ALA A 226 -26.85 -3.28 -14.39
C ALA A 226 -26.68 -1.81 -13.98
N ARG A 227 -26.63 -0.90 -14.95
CA ARG A 227 -26.60 0.55 -14.69
C ARG A 227 -27.87 0.93 -13.90
N THR A 228 -27.71 1.34 -12.63
CA THR A 228 -28.73 2.01 -11.84
C THR A 228 -28.90 3.46 -12.28
#